data_AF-A0A7S3H5R2-F1
#
_entry.id   AF-A0A7S3H5R2-F1
#
_cell.length_a   1.000
_cell.length_b   1.000
_cell.length_c   1.000
_cell.angle_alpha   90.00
_cell.angle_beta   90.00
_cell.angle_gamma   90.00
#
_symmetry.space_group_name_H-M   'P 1'
#
loop_
_entity.id
_entity.type
_entity.pdbx_description
1 polymer ?
#
loop_
_entity_poly.entity_id
_entity_poly.type
_entity_poly.pdbx_seq_one_letter_code
_entity_poly.pdbx_strand_id
1 'polypeptide(L)'
;LCLALGIMLSMQTDNSEQAGMAFALVFIIVWVGSGIVTLNAVLLRGQISFFQSVCVLGYCIFPLVIAAFLSMLLQIIWLKVIFVVVGFTWSTGASVGFMSELVPEDRKALGVYPVWLFYVAISWM
;
A
#
# COMPACT_ATOMS: atom_id res chain seq x y z
N LEU A 1 -7.92 -6.93 1.78
CA LEU A 1 -7.88 -5.49 1.44
C LEU A 1 -7.24 -5.23 0.09
N CYS A 2 -6.06 -5.79 -0.18
CA CYS A 2 -5.40 -5.66 -1.49
C CYS A 2 -6.26 -6.13 -2.67
N LEU A 3 -6.92 -7.29 -2.54
CA LEU A 3 -7.88 -7.77 -3.55
C LEU A 3 -9.08 -6.82 -3.71
N ALA A 4 -9.58 -6.25 -2.62
CA ALA A 4 -10.68 -5.29 -2.67
C ALA A 4 -10.26 -4.00 -3.41
N LEU A 5 -9.05 -3.50 -3.15
CA LEU A 5 -8.48 -2.36 -3.88
C LEU A 5 -8.36 -2.67 -5.38
N GLY A 6 -7.81 -3.83 -5.74
CA GLY A 6 -7.67 -4.25 -7.14
C GLY A 6 -9.01 -4.40 -7.86
N ILE A 7 -10.03 -4.94 -7.18
CA ILE A 7 -11.39 -5.04 -7.73
C ILE A 7 -12.01 -3.65 -7.90
N MET A 8 -11.88 -2.76 -6.91
CA MET A 8 -12.40 -1.38 -7.01
C MET A 8 -11.77 -0.61 -8.19
N LEU A 9 -10.46 -0.73 -8.38
CA LEU A 9 -9.75 -0.12 -9.52
C LEU A 9 -10.19 -0.73 -10.86
N SER A 10 -10.35 -2.05 -10.89
CA SER A 10 -10.88 -2.77 -12.06
C SER A 10 -12.30 -2.34 -12.42
N MET A 11 -13.15 -2.02 -11.44
CA MET A 11 -14.53 -1.55 -11.67
C MET A 11 -14.61 -0.09 -12.13
N GLN A 12 -13.59 0.72 -11.85
CA GLN A 12 -13.53 2.12 -12.30
C GLN A 12 -13.01 2.27 -13.75
N THR A 13 -12.50 1.20 -14.35
CA THR A 13 -11.91 1.23 -15.69
C THR A 13 -12.91 0.73 -16.73
N ASP A 14 -13.20 1.53 -17.76
CA ASP A 14 -14.13 1.15 -18.83
C ASP A 14 -13.56 0.07 -19.76
N ASN A 15 -12.23 -0.08 -19.83
CA ASN A 15 -11.55 -1.07 -20.68
C ASN A 15 -11.26 -2.37 -19.90
N SER A 16 -11.82 -3.49 -20.37
CA SER A 16 -11.66 -4.82 -19.74
C SER A 16 -10.22 -5.32 -19.69
N GLU A 17 -9.40 -5.02 -20.70
CA GLU A 17 -7.96 -5.38 -20.70
C GLU A 17 -7.19 -4.62 -19.60
N GLN A 18 -7.53 -3.35 -19.40
CA GLN A 18 -6.83 -2.46 -18.46
C GLN A 18 -7.27 -2.71 -17.02
N ALA A 19 -8.51 -3.14 -16.81
CA ALA A 19 -9.01 -3.68 -15.57
C ALA A 19 -8.22 -4.91 -15.08
N GLY A 20 -7.97 -5.88 -15.97
CA GLY A 20 -7.15 -7.07 -15.66
C GLY A 20 -5.71 -6.72 -15.31
N MET A 21 -5.12 -5.77 -16.05
CA MET A 21 -3.76 -5.27 -15.77
C MET A 21 -3.66 -4.57 -14.41
N ALA A 22 -4.62 -3.70 -14.05
CA ALA A 22 -4.63 -3.01 -12.76
C ALA A 22 -4.72 -4.00 -11.59
N PHE A 23 -5.61 -5.00 -11.69
CA PHE A 23 -5.72 -6.05 -10.66
C PHE A 23 -4.42 -6.84 -10.49
N ALA A 24 -3.81 -7.27 -11.60
CA ALA A 24 -2.54 -8.00 -11.57
C ALA A 24 -1.40 -7.15 -10.98
N LEU A 25 -1.34 -5.86 -11.32
CA LEU A 25 -0.34 -4.93 -10.78
C LEU A 25 -0.47 -4.76 -9.27
N VAL A 26 -1.68 -4.54 -8.73
CA VAL A 26 -1.87 -4.46 -7.26
C VAL A 26 -1.36 -5.74 -6.60
N PHE A 27 -1.71 -6.90 -7.17
CA PHE A 27 -1.31 -8.19 -6.61
C PHE A 27 0.20 -8.37 -6.61
N ILE A 28 0.87 -8.11 -7.74
CA ILE A 28 2.33 -8.25 -7.87
C ILE A 28 3.05 -7.26 -6.95
N ILE A 29 2.62 -5.99 -6.92
CA ILE A 29 3.24 -4.97 -6.06
C ILE A 29 3.12 -5.37 -4.59
N VAL A 30 1.96 -5.88 -4.16
CA VAL A 30 1.75 -6.33 -2.77
C VAL A 30 2.69 -7.49 -2.42
N TRP A 31 2.77 -8.52 -3.26
CA TRP A 31 3.59 -9.70 -2.99
C TRP A 31 5.09 -9.41 -3.08
N VAL A 32 5.53 -8.78 -4.17
CA VAL A 32 6.95 -8.46 -4.38
C VAL A 32 7.42 -7.37 -3.43
N GLY A 33 6.61 -6.32 -3.25
CA GLY A 33 6.92 -5.21 -2.36
C GLY A 33 7.03 -5.64 -0.90
N SER A 34 6.08 -6.45 -0.40
CA SER A 34 6.19 -7.03 0.95
C SER A 34 7.40 -7.96 1.10
N GLY A 35 7.78 -8.68 0.04
CA GLY A 35 9.01 -9.48 0.00
C GLY A 35 10.26 -8.63 0.17
N ILE A 36 10.37 -7.55 -0.61
CA ILE A 36 11.50 -6.61 -0.54
C ILE A 36 11.56 -5.95 0.84
N VAL A 37 10.42 -5.48 1.38
CA VAL A 37 10.33 -4.88 2.72
C VAL A 37 10.77 -5.88 3.79
N THR A 38 10.30 -7.13 3.71
CA THR A 38 10.68 -8.17 4.68
C THR A 38 12.17 -8.48 4.60
N LEU A 39 12.72 -8.66 3.39
CA LEU A 39 14.15 -8.92 3.22
C LEU A 39 14.99 -7.78 3.78
N ASN A 40 14.60 -6.52 3.52
CA ASN A 40 15.29 -5.36 4.06
C ASN A 40 15.22 -5.31 5.60
N ALA A 41 14.04 -5.56 6.19
CA ALA A 41 13.88 -5.60 7.63
C ALA A 41 14.69 -6.73 8.30
N VAL A 42 14.73 -7.92 7.70
CA VAL A 42 15.56 -9.04 8.18
C VAL A 42 17.05 -8.72 8.10
N LEU A 43 17.52 -8.09 7.01
CA LEU A 43 18.91 -7.63 6.86
C LEU A 43 19.29 -6.57 7.91
N LEU A 44 18.33 -5.76 8.33
CA LEU A 44 18.48 -4.78 9.42
C LEU A 44 18.42 -5.42 10.82
N ARG A 45 18.39 -6.75 10.93
CA ARG A 45 18.19 -7.53 12.15
C ARG A 45 16.83 -7.29 12.84
N GLY A 46 15.82 -6.87 12.08
CA GLY A 46 14.45 -6.76 12.57
C GLY A 46 13.80 -8.13 12.76
N GLN A 47 12.97 -8.26 13.79
CA GLN A 47 12.23 -9.49 14.10
C GLN A 47 10.89 -9.51 13.34
N ILE A 48 10.93 -9.53 12.01
CA ILE A 48 9.72 -9.55 11.17
C ILE A 48 9.65 -10.80 10.29
N SER A 49 8.49 -11.45 10.29
CA SER A 49 8.20 -12.55 9.37
C SER A 49 7.59 -12.02 8.06
N PHE A 50 7.82 -12.73 6.95
CA PHE A 50 7.26 -12.36 5.63
C PHE A 50 5.75 -12.16 5.66
N PHE A 51 5.00 -13.13 6.19
CA PHE A 51 3.55 -13.03 6.28
C PHE A 51 3.07 -11.91 7.22
N GLN A 52 3.82 -11.59 8.26
CA GLN A 52 3.50 -10.46 9.14
C GLN A 52 3.63 -9.13 8.40
N SER A 53 4.71 -8.96 7.63
CA SER A 53 4.91 -7.79 6.78
C SER A 53 3.78 -7.65 5.75
N VAL A 54 3.43 -8.74 5.05
CA VAL A 54 2.30 -8.77 4.09
C VAL A 54 0.99 -8.33 4.76
N CYS A 55 0.69 -8.87 5.94
CA CYS A 55 -0.52 -8.56 6.68
C CYS A 55 -0.56 -7.10 7.17
N VAL A 56 0.55 -6.58 7.72
CA VAL A 56 0.63 -5.20 8.22
C VAL A 56 0.51 -4.20 7.07
N LEU A 57 1.26 -4.41 5.97
CA LEU A 57 1.18 -3.57 4.78
C LEU A 57 -0.23 -3.62 4.18
N GLY A 58 -0.83 -4.81 4.10
CA GLY A 58 -2.19 -5.01 3.61
C GLY A 58 -3.26 -4.36 4.48
N TYR A 59 -3.10 -4.37 5.81
CA TYR A 59 -4.00 -3.71 6.76
C TYR A 59 -3.97 -2.19 6.58
N CYS A 60 -2.78 -1.62 6.44
CA CYS A 60 -2.60 -0.19 6.26
C CYS A 60 -3.15 0.33 4.91
N ILE A 61 -3.50 -0.54 3.95
CA ILE A 61 -4.17 -0.15 2.69
C ILE A 61 -5.68 0.17 2.91
N PHE A 62 -6.26 -0.12 4.07
CA PHE A 62 -7.68 0.14 4.34
C PHE A 62 -8.18 1.57 4.03
N PRO A 63 -7.48 2.67 4.42
CA PRO A 63 -7.89 4.02 4.09
C PRO A 63 -7.90 4.29 2.58
N LEU A 64 -6.96 3.68 1.84
CA LEU A 64 -6.90 3.74 0.37
C LEU A 64 -8.10 3.04 -0.28
N VAL A 65 -8.59 1.93 0.28
CA VAL A 65 -9.82 1.27 -0.20
C VAL A 65 -11.03 2.17 0.01
N ILE A 66 -11.13 2.84 1.16
CA ILE A 66 -12.20 3.81 1.41
C ILE A 66 -12.11 4.99 0.44
N ALA A 67 -10.91 5.52 0.22
CA ALA A 67 -10.70 6.60 -0.74
C ALA A 67 -11.11 6.20 -2.17
N ALA A 68 -10.77 4.97 -2.60
CA ALA A 68 -11.21 4.43 -3.89
C ALA A 68 -12.74 4.29 -3.98
N PHE A 69 -13.39 3.83 -2.91
CA PHE A 69 -14.84 3.72 -2.84
C PHE A 69 -15.54 5.09 -2.91
N LEU A 70 -15.08 6.06 -2.12
CA LEU A 70 -15.61 7.43 -2.14
C LEU A 70 -15.38 8.12 -3.48
N SER A 71 -14.23 7.88 -4.11
CA SER A 71 -13.93 8.36 -5.46
C SER A 71 -14.93 7.83 -6.49
N MET A 72 -15.34 6.57 -6.37
CA MET A 72 -16.36 5.98 -7.25
C MET A 72 -17.73 6.63 -7.05
N LEU A 73 -18.10 6.96 -5.81
CA LEU A 73 -19.41 7.53 -5.48
C LEU A 73 -19.53 9.01 -5.87
N LEU A 74 -18.49 9.80 -5.63
CA LEU A 74 -18.54 11.26 -5.76
C LEU A 74 -18.23 11.76 -7.16
N GLN A 75 -17.50 11.00 -7.99
CA GLN A 75 -17.07 11.35 -9.36
C GLN A 75 -16.44 12.76 -9.54
N ILE A 76 -16.04 13.43 -8.45
CA ILE A 76 -15.40 14.75 -8.47
C ILE A 76 -13.89 14.58 -8.36
N ILE A 77 -13.17 14.99 -9.40
CA ILE A 77 -11.71 14.82 -9.53
C ILE A 77 -10.94 15.46 -8.36
N TRP A 78 -11.32 16.66 -7.94
CA TRP A 78 -10.65 17.38 -6.84
C TRP A 78 -10.77 16.65 -5.49
N LEU A 79 -11.96 16.11 -5.19
CA LEU A 79 -12.18 15.34 -3.97
C LEU A 79 -11.45 13.99 -4.01
N LYS A 80 -11.38 13.33 -5.18
CA LYS A 80 -10.60 12.11 -5.37
C LYS A 80 -9.14 12.33 -4.95
N VAL A 81 -8.50 13.38 -5.45
CA VAL A 81 -7.09 13.68 -5.13
C VAL A 81 -6.91 13.89 -3.62
N ILE A 82 -7.82 14.64 -2.98
CA ILE A 82 -7.76 14.88 -1.53
C ILE A 82 -7.88 13.57 -0.74
N PHE A 83 -8.85 12.72 -1.07
CA PHE A 83 -9.03 11.44 -0.37
C PHE A 83 -7.86 10.50 -0.57
N VAL A 84 -7.27 10.44 -1.77
CA VAL A 84 -6.09 9.62 -2.05
C VAL A 84 -4.87 10.14 -1.28
N VAL A 85 -4.65 11.46 -1.23
CA VAL A 85 -3.52 12.05 -0.47
C VAL A 85 -3.67 11.78 1.02
N VAL A 86 -4.85 12.03 1.59
CA VAL A 86 -5.12 11.75 3.02
C VAL A 86 -4.96 10.26 3.32
N GLY A 87 -5.50 9.39 2.45
CA GLY A 87 -5.35 7.94 2.56
C GLY A 87 -3.89 7.52 2.51
N PHE A 88 -3.12 8.03 1.55
CA PHE A 88 -1.69 7.77 1.41
C PHE A 88 -0.89 8.22 2.63
N THR A 89 -1.12 9.44 3.13
CA THR A 89 -0.42 9.96 4.31
C THR A 89 -0.72 9.11 5.54
N TRP A 90 -1.98 8.73 5.74
CA TRP A 90 -2.37 7.85 6.85
C TRP A 90 -1.76 6.45 6.73
N SER A 91 -1.92 5.82 5.57
CA SER A 91 -1.40 4.47 5.29
C SER A 91 0.11 4.39 5.48
N THR A 92 0.83 5.39 4.97
CA THR A 92 2.28 5.51 5.13
C THR A 92 2.65 5.73 6.59
N GLY A 93 1.99 6.67 7.28
CA GLY A 93 2.25 6.95 8.70
C GLY A 93 2.02 5.75 9.61
N ALA A 94 0.90 5.04 9.42
CA ALA A 94 0.57 3.84 10.18
C ALA A 94 1.59 2.71 9.93
N SER A 95 1.95 2.46 8.67
CA SER A 95 2.90 1.41 8.33
C SER A 95 4.31 1.72 8.84
N VAL A 96 4.74 2.98 8.78
CA VAL A 96 6.02 3.42 9.36
C VAL A 96 6.01 3.27 10.88
N GLY A 97 4.90 3.60 11.55
CA GLY A 97 4.73 3.37 12.99
C GLY A 97 4.97 1.91 13.37
N PHE A 98 4.25 0.98 12.73
CA PHE A 98 4.42 -0.45 12.98
C PHE A 98 5.82 -0.97 12.63
N MET A 99 6.42 -0.51 11.52
CA MET A 99 7.76 -0.93 11.13
C MET A 99 8.84 -0.39 12.07
N SER A 100 8.62 0.79 12.65
CA SER A 100 9.55 1.43 13.58
C SER A 100 9.66 0.69 14.92
N GLU A 101 8.64 -0.08 15.32
CA GLU A 101 8.70 -0.96 16.50
C GLU A 101 9.46 -2.26 16.22
N LEU A 102 9.55 -2.65 14.95
CA LEU A 102 10.12 -3.93 14.51
C LEU A 102 11.61 -3.83 14.13
N VAL A 103 12.12 -2.60 13.97
CA VAL A 103 13.49 -2.30 13.54
C VAL A 103 14.19 -1.43 14.60
N PRO A 104 15.47 -1.70 14.95
CA PRO A 104 16.21 -0.92 15.94
C PRO A 104 16.31 0.58 15.58
N GLU A 105 16.29 1.44 16.61
CA GLU A 105 16.16 2.90 16.46
C GLU A 105 17.22 3.53 15.55
N ASP A 106 18.46 3.07 15.64
CA ASP A 106 19.59 3.55 14.83
C ASP A 106 19.44 3.31 13.32
N ARG A 107 18.49 2.47 12.89
CA ARG A 107 18.31 2.08 11.47
C ARG A 107 16.88 2.24 10.95
N LYS A 108 16.01 2.93 11.69
CA LYS A 108 14.59 3.15 11.31
C LYS A 108 14.44 3.73 9.91
N ALA A 109 15.24 4.74 9.55
CA ALA A 109 15.16 5.39 8.24
C ALA A 109 15.39 4.42 7.06
N LEU A 110 16.26 3.42 7.22
CA LEU A 110 16.56 2.43 6.18
C LEU A 110 15.39 1.46 5.95
N GLY A 111 14.67 1.09 7.02
CA GLY A 111 13.47 0.24 6.92
C GLY A 111 12.24 0.98 6.38
N VAL A 112 12.17 2.30 6.56
CA VAL A 112 11.07 3.14 6.07
C VAL A 112 11.12 3.35 4.55
N TYR A 113 12.31 3.41 3.97
CA TYR A 113 12.49 3.65 2.53
C TYR A 113 11.68 2.70 1.62
N PRO A 114 11.80 1.36 1.74
CA PRO A 114 11.04 0.43 0.89
C PRO A 114 9.52 0.48 1.17
N VAL A 115 9.10 0.79 2.41
CA VAL A 115 7.69 0.95 2.79
C VAL A 115 7.09 2.18 2.12
N TRP A 116 7.82 3.30 2.12
CA TRP A 116 7.38 4.52 1.46
C TRP A 116 7.20 4.30 -0.05
N LEU A 117 8.20 3.67 -0.69
CA LEU A 117 8.17 3.38 -2.13
C LEU A 117 6.97 2.47 -2.50
N PHE A 118 6.66 1.50 -1.65
CA PHE A 118 5.48 0.64 -1.78
C PHE A 118 4.16 1.43 -1.82
N TYR A 119 3.93 2.34 -0.87
CA TYR A 119 2.69 3.11 -0.82
C TYR A 119 2.59 4.15 -1.94
N VAL A 120 3.73 4.71 -2.37
CA VAL A 120 3.75 5.62 -3.53
C VAL A 120 3.35 4.87 -4.80
N ALA A 121 3.89 3.66 -5.01
CA ALA A 121 3.54 2.84 -6.16
C ALA A 121 2.05 2.46 -6.18
N ILE A 122 1.48 2.10 -5.03
CA ILE A 122 0.04 1.77 -4.92
C ILE A 122 -0.85 3.00 -5.08
N SER A 123 -0.47 4.15 -4.52
CA SER A 123 -1.30 5.36 -4.57
C SER A 123 -1.27 6.04 -5.95
N TRP A 124 -0.28 5.72 -6.78
CA TRP A 124 -0.21 6.17 -8.17
C TRP A 124 -1.20 5.43 -9.09
N MET A 125 -1.64 4.23 -8.70
CA MET A 125 -2.61 3.44 -9.45
C MET A 125 -4.04 3.92 -9.22
#